data_AF-A0A529XT20-F1
#
_entry.id   AF-A0A529XT20-F1
#
_cell.length_a   1.000
_cell.length_b   1.000
_cell.length_c   1.000
_cell.angle_alpha   90.00
_cell.angle_beta   90.00
_cell.angle_gamma   90.00
#
_symmetry.space_group_name_H-M   'P 1'
#
loop_
_entity.id
_entity.type
_entity.pdbx_description
1 polymer ?
#
loop_
_entity_poly.entity_id
_entity_poly.type
_entity_poly.pdbx_seq_one_letter_code
_entity_poly.pdbx_strand_id
1 'polypeptide(L)'
;MVELTLPKNSKVQQGKTWPKPEGATNLREYRIYRWSPDDGGNPRMDTYFVDMDDCGPMVLDALLWIKNKIDPTLTLRRSCREGICGSCAMNIDGSNTLACTKGAEDISGAVKVYPLPHMPVIKDLVPDLTNFYAQHASIEPWLKTVSPTPAKEWLQSHEDREKLDGLYECILCACCSTSCPSYWWNGDRYLGPATLLQA
;
A
#
# COMPACT_ATOMS: atom_id res chain seq x y z
N MET A 1 26.10 23.65 15.83
CA MET A 1 24.80 23.03 15.51
C MET A 1 24.91 22.44 14.12
N VAL A 2 24.67 21.14 13.95
CA VAL A 2 24.62 20.51 12.63
C VAL A 2 23.24 20.82 12.05
N GLU A 3 23.19 21.63 11.01
CA GLU A 3 21.97 21.91 10.27
C GLU A 3 21.75 20.75 9.28
N LEU A 4 20.92 19.78 9.67
CA LEU A 4 20.53 18.70 8.77
C LEU A 4 19.52 19.24 7.76
N THR A 5 19.98 19.50 6.54
CA THR A 5 19.08 19.79 5.42
C THR A 5 18.32 18.51 5.09
N LEU A 6 17.07 18.40 5.56
CA LEU A 6 16.27 17.25 5.22
C LEU A 6 15.96 17.24 3.70
N PRO A 7 15.85 16.06 3.07
CA PRO A 7 15.50 15.95 1.67
C PRO A 7 14.21 16.70 1.33
N LYS A 8 14.05 17.12 0.07
CA LYS A 8 12.79 17.68 -0.43
C LYS A 8 11.64 16.72 -0.10
N ASN A 9 10.50 17.25 0.37
CA ASN A 9 9.31 16.48 0.77
C ASN A 9 9.45 15.62 2.04
N SER A 10 10.49 15.81 2.85
CA SER A 10 10.70 15.00 4.06
C SER A 10 9.87 15.43 5.28
N LYS A 11 9.29 16.64 5.27
CA LYS A 11 8.49 17.17 6.38
C LYS A 11 7.02 17.11 6.02
N VAL A 12 6.28 16.23 6.68
CA VAL A 12 4.82 16.21 6.57
C VAL A 12 4.26 17.36 7.40
N GLN A 13 3.57 18.29 6.74
CA GLN A 13 2.99 19.47 7.38
C GLN A 13 1.54 19.21 7.81
N GLN A 14 1.00 20.09 8.66
CA GLN A 14 -0.43 20.10 8.91
C GLN A 14 -1.15 20.55 7.63
N GLY A 15 -2.12 19.77 7.18
CA GLY A 15 -2.89 20.04 5.99
C GLY A 15 -4.26 20.67 6.27
N LYS A 16 -5.14 20.56 5.28
CA LYS A 16 -6.51 21.07 5.34
C LYS A 16 -7.38 20.19 6.22
N THR A 17 -8.17 20.80 7.10
CA THR A 17 -9.31 20.13 7.74
C THR A 17 -10.57 20.40 6.92
N TRP A 18 -11.19 19.34 6.42
CA TRP A 18 -12.41 19.42 5.63
C TRP A 18 -13.66 19.54 6.54
N PRO A 19 -14.73 20.19 6.07
CA PRO A 19 -15.98 20.29 6.83
C PRO A 19 -16.56 18.90 7.15
N LYS A 20 -17.24 18.80 8.29
CA LYS A 20 -18.03 17.61 8.63
C LYS A 20 -19.26 17.53 7.71
N PRO A 21 -19.67 16.35 7.22
CA PRO A 21 -20.91 16.16 6.50
C PRO A 21 -22.11 16.68 7.32
N GLU A 22 -23.01 17.41 6.67
CA GLU A 22 -24.17 18.00 7.32
C GLU A 22 -25.16 16.91 7.77
N GLY A 23 -25.63 16.98 9.02
CA GLY A 23 -26.60 16.02 9.57
C GLY A 23 -26.02 14.67 10.02
N ALA A 24 -24.75 14.38 9.75
CA ALA A 24 -24.12 13.12 10.14
C ALA A 24 -23.86 13.04 11.65
N THR A 25 -24.32 11.95 12.27
CA THR A 25 -24.15 11.68 13.71
C THR A 25 -23.08 10.62 13.99
N ASN A 26 -22.89 9.67 13.08
CA ASN A 26 -21.88 8.62 13.15
C ASN A 26 -20.61 9.00 12.36
N LEU A 27 -19.86 9.97 12.88
CA LEU A 27 -18.70 10.50 12.20
C LEU A 27 -17.40 9.77 12.56
N ARG A 28 -16.62 9.47 11.54
CA ARG A 28 -15.27 8.95 11.67
C ARG A 28 -14.23 9.91 11.08
N GLU A 29 -13.22 10.25 11.89
CA GLU A 29 -12.10 11.09 11.45
C GLU A 29 -11.06 10.27 10.68
N TYR A 30 -10.67 10.74 9.50
CA TYR A 30 -9.59 10.21 8.69
C TYR A 30 -8.51 11.27 8.50
N ARG A 31 -7.25 10.93 8.79
CA ARG A 31 -6.08 11.78 8.53
C ARG A 31 -5.28 11.15 7.40
N ILE A 32 -5.27 11.80 6.24
CA ILE A 32 -4.73 11.21 5.02
C ILE A 32 -3.53 12.01 4.55
N TYR A 33 -2.43 11.31 4.26
CA TYR A 33 -1.27 11.87 3.59
C TYR A 33 -1.66 12.37 2.21
N ARG A 34 -1.33 13.64 1.94
CA ARG A 34 -1.55 14.30 0.65
C ARG A 34 -0.26 14.87 0.13
N TRP A 35 -0.01 14.69 -1.16
CA TRP A 35 1.11 15.31 -1.86
C TRP A 35 0.85 15.33 -3.36
N SER A 36 1.18 16.43 -4.01
CA SER A 36 1.08 16.56 -5.47
C SER A 36 2.44 17.03 -6.03
N PRO A 37 2.93 16.44 -7.13
CA PRO A 37 4.10 16.99 -7.82
C PRO A 37 3.82 18.36 -8.43
N ASP A 38 2.55 18.70 -8.65
CA ASP A 38 2.11 19.88 -9.40
C ASP A 38 2.08 21.18 -8.58
N ASP A 39 2.04 21.10 -7.25
CA ASP A 39 1.85 22.28 -6.38
C ASP A 39 3.16 22.81 -5.76
N GLY A 40 4.29 22.10 -5.97
CA GLY A 40 5.60 22.46 -5.42
C GLY A 40 5.69 22.40 -3.89
N GLY A 41 4.64 21.93 -3.22
CA GLY A 41 4.52 21.88 -1.77
C GLY A 41 5.19 20.66 -1.15
N ASN A 42 5.41 20.74 0.16
CA ASN A 42 5.73 19.56 0.96
C ASN A 42 4.46 18.72 1.17
N PRO A 43 4.60 17.42 1.47
CA PRO A 43 3.48 16.59 1.88
C PRO A 43 2.78 17.16 3.11
N ARG A 44 1.49 16.84 3.23
CA ARG A 44 0.66 17.30 4.35
C ARG A 44 -0.30 16.21 4.82
N MET A 45 -0.81 16.36 6.03
CA MET A 45 -1.91 15.54 6.56
C MET A 45 -3.21 16.32 6.49
N ASP A 46 -4.07 15.96 5.54
CA ASP A 46 -5.43 16.51 5.47
C ASP A 46 -6.36 15.68 6.37
N THR A 47 -7.29 16.35 7.05
CA THR A 47 -8.29 15.74 7.93
C THR A 47 -9.65 15.73 7.25
N TYR A 48 -10.29 14.57 7.20
CA TYR A 48 -11.61 14.34 6.64
C TYR A 48 -12.53 13.74 7.70
N PHE A 49 -13.83 13.95 7.53
CA PHE A 49 -14.85 13.33 8.35
C PHE A 49 -15.79 12.54 7.44
N VAL A 50 -15.92 11.25 7.71
CA VAL A 50 -16.75 10.32 6.94
C VAL A 50 -17.97 9.98 7.77
N ASP A 51 -19.14 10.05 7.15
CA ASP A 51 -20.37 9.53 7.74
C ASP A 51 -20.39 8.01 7.57
N MET A 52 -20.27 7.28 8.67
CA MET A 52 -20.21 5.83 8.66
C MET A 52 -21.58 5.17 8.44
N ASP A 53 -22.68 5.92 8.55
CA ASP A 53 -24.02 5.41 8.22
C ASP A 53 -24.26 5.34 6.69
N ASP A 54 -23.44 6.06 5.91
CA ASP A 54 -23.47 6.14 4.44
C ASP A 54 -22.12 5.66 3.82
N CYS A 55 -21.32 4.93 4.58
CA CYS A 55 -20.04 4.39 4.14
C CYS A 55 -19.92 2.90 4.46
N GLY A 56 -19.27 2.16 3.56
CA GLY A 56 -18.89 0.76 3.82
C GLY A 56 -17.88 0.64 4.99
N PRO A 57 -17.73 -0.57 5.55
CA PRO A 57 -16.98 -0.77 6.80
C PRO A 57 -15.45 -0.72 6.60
N MET A 58 -14.96 -0.91 5.38
CA MET A 58 -13.52 -1.00 5.12
C MET A 58 -12.89 0.38 4.93
N VAL A 59 -11.61 0.52 5.29
CA VAL A 59 -10.87 1.76 5.05
C VAL A 59 -10.87 2.14 3.57
N LEU A 60 -10.85 1.17 2.64
CA LEU A 60 -11.01 1.46 1.21
C LEU A 60 -12.35 2.14 0.88
N ASP A 61 -13.44 1.71 1.51
CA ASP A 61 -14.77 2.30 1.26
C ASP A 61 -14.76 3.78 1.67
N ALA A 62 -14.19 4.09 2.84
CA ALA A 62 -14.04 5.47 3.30
C ALA A 62 -13.15 6.31 2.38
N LEU A 63 -12.02 5.78 1.90
CA LEU A 63 -11.16 6.49 0.95
C LEU A 63 -11.89 6.79 -0.38
N LEU A 64 -12.68 5.85 -0.88
CA LEU A 64 -13.50 6.05 -2.08
C LEU A 64 -14.65 7.02 -1.81
N TRP A 65 -15.27 6.96 -0.64
CA TRP A 65 -16.32 7.87 -0.22
C TRP A 65 -15.81 9.31 -0.15
N ILE A 66 -14.64 9.53 0.47
CA ILE A 66 -13.95 10.84 0.51
C ILE A 66 -13.67 11.31 -0.92
N LYS A 67 -13.10 10.46 -1.76
CA LYS A 67 -12.79 10.82 -3.15
C LYS A 67 -14.04 11.23 -3.93
N ASN A 68 -15.13 10.49 -3.77
CA ASN A 68 -16.33 10.70 -4.58
C ASN A 68 -17.20 11.85 -4.09
N LYS A 69 -17.23 12.13 -2.77
CA LYS A 69 -18.17 13.09 -2.18
C LYS A 69 -17.51 14.37 -1.66
N ILE A 70 -16.23 14.34 -1.27
CA ILE A 70 -15.55 15.48 -0.65
C ILE A 70 -14.44 16.04 -1.54
N ASP A 71 -13.50 15.18 -1.97
CA ASP A 71 -12.27 15.60 -2.62
C ASP A 71 -11.89 14.68 -3.78
N PRO A 72 -12.33 15.00 -5.01
CA PRO A 72 -12.02 14.19 -6.20
C PRO A 72 -10.53 14.15 -6.54
N THR A 73 -9.69 15.01 -5.94
CA THR A 73 -8.24 15.03 -6.17
C THR A 73 -7.49 13.93 -5.42
N LEU A 74 -8.10 13.32 -4.40
CA LEU A 74 -7.49 12.22 -3.64
C LEU A 74 -7.13 11.05 -4.56
N THR A 75 -5.86 10.68 -4.60
CA THR A 75 -5.33 9.65 -5.50
C THR A 75 -4.86 8.42 -4.72
N LEU A 76 -5.31 7.24 -5.15
CA LEU A 76 -4.96 5.94 -4.56
C LEU A 76 -5.06 4.82 -5.61
N ARG A 77 -4.35 3.71 -5.39
CA ARG A 77 -4.49 2.47 -6.17
C ARG A 77 -5.50 1.52 -5.52
N ARG A 78 -6.30 0.85 -6.35
CA ARG A 78 -7.36 -0.11 -5.96
C ARG A 78 -7.85 -0.90 -7.17
N SER A 79 -8.30 -2.14 -6.96
CA SER A 79 -8.97 -2.95 -7.99
C SER A 79 -10.02 -3.91 -7.41
N CYS A 80 -9.62 -5.09 -6.90
CA CYS A 80 -10.53 -6.23 -6.61
C CYS A 80 -11.64 -5.94 -5.59
N ARG A 81 -11.26 -5.44 -4.39
CA ARG A 81 -12.07 -5.27 -3.16
C ARG A 81 -12.11 -6.46 -2.20
N GLU A 82 -11.52 -7.60 -2.55
CA GLU A 82 -11.50 -8.81 -1.72
C GLU A 82 -10.08 -9.26 -1.31
N GLY A 83 -9.10 -8.36 -1.35
CA GLY A 83 -7.76 -8.63 -0.80
C GLY A 83 -6.81 -9.44 -1.69
N ILE A 84 -7.14 -9.69 -2.96
CA ILE A 84 -6.34 -10.58 -3.83
C ILE A 84 -5.39 -9.86 -4.79
N CYS A 85 -5.71 -8.64 -5.25
CA CYS A 85 -4.89 -7.97 -6.28
C CYS A 85 -3.64 -7.25 -5.76
N GLY A 86 -3.49 -7.09 -4.44
CA GLY A 86 -2.39 -6.36 -3.81
C GLY A 86 -2.33 -4.84 -4.02
N SER A 87 -3.16 -4.26 -4.90
CA SER A 87 -3.00 -2.88 -5.35
C SER A 87 -3.27 -1.79 -4.31
N CYS A 88 -4.11 -2.06 -3.31
CA CYS A 88 -4.51 -1.08 -2.27
C CYS A 88 -3.64 -1.17 -1.00
N ALA A 89 -2.41 -1.64 -1.14
CA ALA A 89 -1.42 -1.68 -0.08
C ALA A 89 -1.02 -0.24 0.33
N MET A 90 -1.12 0.03 1.63
CA MET A 90 -0.77 1.32 2.23
C MET A 90 -0.50 1.15 3.73
N ASN A 91 0.01 2.18 4.39
CA ASN A 91 0.18 2.17 5.84
C ASN A 91 -1.07 2.77 6.50
N ILE A 92 -1.76 1.97 7.31
CA ILE A 92 -2.99 2.34 8.00
C ILE A 92 -2.74 2.20 9.50
N ASP A 93 -2.86 3.31 10.21
CA ASP A 93 -2.60 3.44 11.65
C ASP A 93 -1.26 2.80 12.08
N GLY A 94 -0.20 3.07 11.31
CA GLY A 94 1.16 2.61 11.58
C GLY A 94 1.50 1.23 11.03
N SER A 95 0.53 0.46 10.53
CA SER A 95 0.75 -0.88 9.99
C SER A 95 0.50 -0.97 8.48
N ASN A 96 1.38 -1.66 7.76
CA ASN A 96 1.17 -1.92 6.33
C ASN A 96 0.10 -3.00 6.16
N THR A 97 -0.96 -2.70 5.41
CA THR A 97 -2.05 -3.63 5.14
C THR A 97 -2.78 -3.26 3.84
N LEU A 98 -3.77 -4.05 3.46
CA LEU A 98 -4.65 -3.76 2.33
C LEU A 98 -5.86 -2.96 2.82
N ALA A 99 -6.10 -1.79 2.22
CA ALA A 99 -7.22 -0.94 2.62
C ALA A 99 -8.59 -1.64 2.48
N CYS A 100 -8.72 -2.58 1.53
CA CYS A 100 -9.96 -3.32 1.30
C CYS A 100 -10.26 -4.42 2.33
N THR A 101 -9.31 -4.78 3.18
CA THR A 101 -9.49 -5.83 4.19
C THR A 101 -9.29 -5.30 5.61
N LYS A 102 -9.04 -4.01 5.78
CA LYS A 102 -8.89 -3.37 7.09
C LYS A 102 -10.20 -2.68 7.46
N GLY A 103 -10.88 -3.16 8.49
CA GLY A 103 -12.08 -2.54 9.02
C GLY A 103 -11.77 -1.20 9.69
N ALA A 104 -12.62 -0.21 9.48
CA ALA A 104 -12.51 1.08 10.18
C ALA A 104 -12.76 0.93 11.69
N GLU A 105 -13.57 -0.05 12.09
CA GLU A 105 -13.88 -0.40 13.49
C GLU A 105 -12.67 -0.99 14.24
N ASP A 106 -11.73 -1.64 13.53
CA ASP A 106 -10.52 -2.23 14.11
C ASP A 106 -9.49 -1.18 14.56
N ILE A 107 -9.78 0.10 14.33
CA ILE A 107 -8.88 1.22 14.61
C ILE A 107 -9.51 2.03 15.74
N SER A 108 -8.69 2.50 16.68
CA SER A 108 -9.16 3.39 17.73
C SER A 108 -8.94 4.86 17.32
N GLY A 109 -9.94 5.72 17.54
CA GLY A 109 -9.82 7.15 17.23
C GLY A 109 -9.71 7.45 15.73
N ALA A 110 -8.85 8.41 15.37
CA ALA A 110 -8.71 8.87 13.98
C ALA A 110 -7.92 7.86 13.12
N VAL A 111 -8.46 7.50 11.95
CA VAL A 111 -7.80 6.59 11.00
C VAL A 111 -6.73 7.34 10.23
N LYS A 112 -5.46 7.03 10.51
CA LYS A 112 -4.32 7.65 9.82
C LYS A 112 -3.93 6.80 8.61
N VAL A 113 -3.79 7.41 7.45
CA VAL A 113 -3.46 6.71 6.19
C VAL A 113 -2.26 7.39 5.53
N TYR A 114 -1.22 6.60 5.27
CA TYR A 114 0.01 7.02 4.59
C TYR A 114 0.27 6.09 3.39
N PRO A 115 1.02 6.53 2.37
CA PRO A 115 1.55 5.62 1.36
C PRO A 115 2.44 4.54 2.00
N LEU A 116 2.79 3.50 1.24
CA LEU A 116 3.73 2.50 1.72
C LEU A 116 5.07 3.16 2.15
N PRO A 117 5.64 2.79 3.32
CA PRO A 117 6.82 3.45 3.84
C PRO A 117 8.04 3.29 2.93
N HIS A 118 8.91 4.31 2.97
CA HIS A 118 10.22 4.31 2.34
C HIS A 118 10.22 4.01 0.82
N MET A 119 9.15 4.40 0.14
CA MET A 119 9.06 4.43 -1.31
C MET A 119 8.93 5.89 -1.79
N PRO A 120 9.51 6.27 -2.94
CA PRO A 120 9.19 7.55 -3.58
C PRO A 120 7.67 7.63 -3.80
N VAL A 121 7.07 8.78 -3.52
CA VAL A 121 5.63 8.98 -3.73
C VAL A 121 5.42 9.67 -5.07
N ILE A 122 4.55 9.11 -5.91
CA ILE A 122 4.15 9.70 -7.20
C ILE A 122 3.06 10.75 -6.98
N LYS A 123 2.06 10.44 -6.15
CA LYS A 123 0.99 11.36 -5.73
C LYS A 123 0.19 10.75 -4.58
N ASP A 124 -0.13 11.52 -3.55
CA ASP A 124 -0.96 11.09 -2.41
C ASP A 124 -0.56 9.70 -1.87
N LEU A 125 -1.43 8.69 -1.98
CA LEU A 125 -1.22 7.34 -1.47
C LEU A 125 -0.59 6.40 -2.51
N VAL A 126 -0.02 6.94 -3.59
CA VAL A 126 0.52 6.18 -4.73
C VAL A 126 2.05 6.20 -4.67
N PRO A 127 2.69 5.14 -4.14
CA PRO A 127 4.15 5.00 -4.20
C PRO A 127 4.62 4.60 -5.60
N ASP A 128 5.89 4.80 -5.88
CA ASP A 128 6.60 4.21 -7.01
C ASP A 128 7.04 2.78 -6.65
N LEU A 129 6.61 1.80 -7.44
CA LEU A 129 6.93 0.38 -7.26
C LEU A 129 7.91 -0.14 -8.32
N THR A 130 8.53 0.73 -9.11
CA THR A 130 9.43 0.36 -10.21
C THR A 130 10.58 -0.52 -9.72
N ASN A 131 11.27 -0.14 -8.64
CA ASN A 131 12.36 -0.94 -8.07
C ASN A 131 11.87 -2.30 -7.55
N PHE A 132 10.71 -2.33 -6.88
CA PHE A 132 10.11 -3.56 -6.36
C PHE A 132 9.88 -4.58 -7.48
N TYR A 133 9.29 -4.15 -8.60
CA TYR A 133 9.07 -5.03 -9.75
C TYR A 133 10.35 -5.38 -10.50
N ALA A 134 11.32 -4.46 -10.59
CA ALA A 134 12.62 -4.74 -11.19
C ALA A 134 13.37 -5.84 -10.42
N GLN A 135 13.34 -5.80 -9.09
CA GLN A 135 13.93 -6.85 -8.25
C GLN A 135 13.20 -8.18 -8.40
N HIS A 136 11.87 -8.19 -8.45
CA HIS A 136 11.12 -9.42 -8.73
C HIS A 136 11.44 -10.00 -10.12
N ALA A 137 11.63 -9.17 -11.14
CA ALA A 137 12.07 -9.66 -12.45
C ALA A 137 13.49 -10.25 -12.42
N SER A 138 14.37 -9.73 -11.57
CA SER A 138 15.79 -10.15 -11.49
C SER A 138 16.02 -11.59 -11.01
N ILE A 139 15.06 -12.16 -10.29
CA ILE A 139 15.11 -13.56 -9.84
C ILE A 139 14.60 -14.54 -10.89
N GLU A 140 14.15 -14.04 -12.05
CA GLU A 140 13.65 -14.85 -13.16
C GLU A 140 12.52 -15.82 -12.73
N PRO A 141 11.36 -15.29 -12.25
CA PRO A 141 10.31 -16.08 -11.57
C PRO A 141 9.44 -16.87 -12.56
N TRP A 142 10.08 -17.76 -13.32
CA TRP A 142 9.46 -18.70 -14.23
C TRP A 142 10.10 -20.08 -14.10
N LEU A 143 9.38 -21.12 -14.51
CA LEU A 143 9.88 -22.49 -14.43
C LEU A 143 11.10 -22.67 -15.35
N LYS A 144 12.23 -23.07 -14.78
CA LYS A 144 13.46 -23.42 -15.52
C LYS A 144 13.61 -24.94 -15.53
N THR A 145 13.74 -25.53 -16.72
CA THR A 145 13.90 -26.98 -16.88
C THR A 145 15.25 -27.31 -17.51
N VAL A 146 15.80 -28.47 -17.13
CA VAL A 146 17.02 -29.02 -17.74
C VAL A 146 16.72 -30.07 -18.81
N SER A 147 15.46 -30.53 -18.89
CA SER A 147 14.97 -31.48 -19.88
C SER A 147 14.03 -30.78 -20.89
N PRO A 148 13.92 -31.33 -22.12
CA PRO A 148 12.92 -30.87 -23.08
C PRO A 148 11.49 -30.98 -22.53
N THR A 149 10.63 -30.06 -22.94
CA THR A 149 9.20 -30.09 -22.59
C THR A 149 8.58 -31.43 -23.01
N PRO A 150 7.91 -32.15 -22.09
CA PRO A 150 7.27 -33.42 -22.39
C PRO A 150 6.08 -33.24 -23.36
N ALA A 151 5.65 -34.33 -23.98
CA ALA A 151 4.48 -34.35 -24.85
C ALA A 151 3.13 -34.16 -24.11
N LYS A 152 3.15 -34.31 -22.78
CA LYS A 152 2.02 -34.15 -21.86
C LYS A 152 2.43 -33.25 -20.69
N GLU A 153 1.64 -33.19 -19.63
CA GLU A 153 1.94 -32.43 -18.41
C GLU A 153 3.20 -32.95 -17.70
N TRP A 154 3.85 -32.06 -16.94
CA TRP A 154 4.86 -32.44 -15.97
C TRP A 154 4.19 -33.16 -14.79
N LEU A 155 4.67 -34.34 -14.43
CA LEU A 155 4.18 -35.06 -13.26
C LEU A 155 4.78 -34.46 -11.99
N GLN A 156 3.93 -34.11 -11.03
CA GLN A 156 4.31 -33.65 -9.69
C GLN A 156 3.52 -34.45 -8.66
N SER A 157 4.18 -34.91 -7.59
CA SER A 157 3.49 -35.58 -6.48
C SER A 157 2.74 -34.57 -5.60
N HIS A 158 1.74 -35.02 -4.84
CA HIS A 158 1.04 -34.14 -3.89
C HIS A 158 2.01 -33.59 -2.84
N GLU A 159 2.90 -34.43 -2.30
CA GLU A 159 3.92 -34.01 -1.32
C GLU A 159 4.86 -32.94 -1.89
N ASP A 160 5.24 -33.02 -3.17
CA ASP A 160 6.06 -31.98 -3.80
C ASP A 160 5.28 -30.70 -4.08
N ARG A 161 3.98 -30.79 -4.39
CA ARG A 161 3.12 -29.62 -4.60
C ARG A 161 2.89 -28.86 -3.29
N GLU A 162 2.66 -29.57 -2.18
CA GLU A 162 2.44 -29.00 -0.85
C GLU A 162 3.62 -28.14 -0.37
N LYS A 163 4.85 -28.42 -0.85
CA LYS A 163 6.04 -27.59 -0.54
C LYS A 163 5.92 -26.15 -1.04
N LEU A 164 4.99 -25.86 -1.96
CA LEU A 164 4.75 -24.51 -2.48
C LEU A 164 3.69 -23.74 -1.67
N ASP A 165 2.93 -24.41 -0.81
CA ASP A 165 1.90 -23.78 0.01
C ASP A 165 2.53 -22.79 1.01
N GLY A 166 1.92 -21.63 1.14
CA GLY A 166 2.47 -20.47 1.86
C GLY A 166 3.44 -19.61 1.04
N LEU A 167 3.83 -20.03 -0.17
CA LEU A 167 4.74 -19.29 -1.06
C LEU A 167 3.99 -18.65 -2.24
N TYR A 168 3.20 -19.43 -2.98
CA TYR A 168 2.57 -18.97 -4.23
C TYR A 168 1.39 -18.02 -4.00
N GLU A 169 0.87 -17.94 -2.77
CA GLU A 169 -0.22 -17.06 -2.37
C GLU A 169 0.21 -15.59 -2.28
N CYS A 170 1.51 -15.30 -2.45
CA CYS A 170 2.02 -13.94 -2.52
C CYS A 170 1.35 -13.14 -3.65
N ILE A 171 0.63 -12.08 -3.29
CA ILE A 171 -0.06 -11.19 -4.23
C ILE A 171 0.78 -9.98 -4.67
N LEU A 172 2.08 -9.99 -4.37
CA LEU A 172 3.02 -8.91 -4.71
C LEU A 172 2.56 -7.50 -4.26
N CYS A 173 1.97 -7.37 -3.08
CA CYS A 173 1.46 -6.10 -2.55
C CYS A 173 2.53 -5.16 -1.96
N ALA A 174 3.77 -5.63 -1.83
CA ALA A 174 4.90 -4.92 -1.23
C ALA A 174 4.78 -4.54 0.26
N CYS A 175 3.71 -4.92 0.98
CA CYS A 175 3.55 -4.63 2.42
C CYS A 175 4.73 -5.13 3.26
N CYS A 176 5.21 -6.34 3.01
CA CYS A 176 6.33 -6.95 3.75
C CYS A 176 7.66 -6.27 3.46
N SER A 177 7.95 -5.92 2.20
CA SER A 177 9.20 -5.23 1.87
C SER A 177 9.24 -3.83 2.47
N THR A 178 8.11 -3.12 2.43
CA THR A 178 7.99 -1.76 2.96
C THR A 178 7.74 -1.71 4.45
N SER A 179 7.64 -2.84 5.15
CA SER A 179 7.69 -2.90 6.63
C SER A 179 9.09 -3.24 7.15
N CYS A 180 10.02 -3.65 6.28
CA CYS A 180 11.35 -4.10 6.65
C CYS A 180 12.35 -2.93 6.71
N PRO A 181 12.91 -2.59 7.89
CA PRO A 181 13.89 -1.51 7.98
C PRO A 181 15.17 -1.76 7.17
N SER A 182 15.59 -3.02 7.00
CA SER A 182 16.74 -3.33 6.14
C SER A 182 16.48 -2.92 4.68
N TYR A 183 15.25 -3.12 4.19
CA TYR A 183 14.83 -2.70 2.86
C TYR A 183 14.66 -1.19 2.75
N TRP A 184 14.30 -0.51 3.85
CA TRP A 184 14.34 0.95 3.90
C TRP A 184 15.77 1.45 3.65
N TRP A 185 16.73 0.97 4.44
CA TRP A 185 18.11 1.48 4.35
C TRP A 185 18.86 1.07 3.09
N ASN A 186 18.59 -0.13 2.55
CA ASN A 186 19.38 -0.72 1.48
C ASN A 186 18.51 -1.33 0.37
N GLY A 187 17.34 -0.77 0.08
CA GLY A 187 16.41 -1.31 -0.92
C GLY A 187 16.95 -1.33 -2.36
N ASP A 188 18.07 -0.64 -2.62
CA ASP A 188 18.83 -0.70 -3.87
C ASP A 188 19.68 -1.97 -4.01
N ARG A 189 20.00 -2.65 -2.89
CA ARG A 189 20.88 -3.83 -2.84
C ARG A 189 20.22 -5.06 -2.24
N TYR A 190 19.44 -4.87 -1.17
CA TYR A 190 18.68 -5.92 -0.52
C TYR A 190 17.38 -6.14 -1.28
N LEU A 191 17.18 -7.37 -1.78
CA LEU A 191 16.02 -7.75 -2.61
C LEU A 191 14.68 -7.63 -1.88
N GLY A 192 14.70 -7.67 -0.54
CA GLY A 192 13.49 -7.62 0.27
C GLY A 192 12.75 -8.96 0.39
N PRO A 193 11.89 -9.09 1.41
CA PRO A 193 11.20 -10.34 1.73
C PRO A 193 10.30 -10.84 0.60
N ALA A 194 9.59 -9.97 -0.14
CA ALA A 194 8.72 -10.42 -1.22
C ALA A 194 9.49 -11.08 -2.36
N THR A 195 10.59 -10.45 -2.79
CA THR A 195 11.44 -10.98 -3.87
C THR A 195 12.11 -12.27 -3.43
N LEU A 196 12.64 -12.32 -2.19
CA LEU A 196 13.29 -13.52 -1.66
C LEU A 196 12.32 -14.70 -1.45
N LEU A 197 11.05 -14.42 -1.14
CA LEU A 197 10.01 -15.46 -1.05
C LEU A 197 9.70 -16.10 -2.41
N GLN A 198 9.83 -15.34 -3.50
CA GLN A 198 9.48 -15.77 -4.86
C GLN A 198 10.67 -16.36 -5.63
N ALA A 199 11.86 -16.38 -5.03
CA ALA A 199 13.13 -16.80 -5.65
C ALA A 199 13.30 -18.32 -5.73
#